data_AF-A0A427YVW2-F1
#
_entry.id   AF-A0A427YVW2-F1
#
_cell.length_a   1.000
_cell.length_b   1.000
_cell.length_c   1.000
_cell.angle_alpha   90.00
_cell.angle_beta   90.00
_cell.angle_gamma   90.00
#
_symmetry.space_group_name_H-M   'P 1'
#
loop_
_entity.id
_entity.type
_entity.pdbx_description
1 polymer ?
#
loop_
_entity_poly.entity_id
_entity_poly.type
_entity_poly.pdbx_seq_one_letter_code
_entity_poly.pdbx_strand_id
1 'polypeptide(L)' 'MDNPSHDFLSLAATLLNALPPSGQVQDQAMLQLHALFGPMLMSALQLIDRREGEWSGSSVLRSNV' A
#
# COMPACT_ATOMS: atom_id res chain seq x y z
N MET A 1 20.43 -3.27 11.30
CA MET A 1 19.35 -2.89 10.38
C MET A 1 19.91 -3.09 8.99
N ASP A 2 19.52 -4.18 8.36
CA ASP A 2 19.94 -4.54 7.01
C ASP A 2 19.45 -3.47 6.04
N ASN A 3 20.39 -2.69 5.50
CA ASN A 3 20.08 -1.68 4.50
C ASN A 3 19.49 -2.40 3.28
N PRO A 4 18.25 -2.08 2.84
CA PRO A 4 17.69 -2.72 1.67
C PRO A 4 18.64 -2.51 0.49
N SER A 5 18.92 -3.58 -0.25
CA SER A 5 19.80 -3.49 -1.41
C SER A 5 19.24 -2.46 -2.39
N HIS A 6 20.12 -1.64 -2.96
CA HIS A 6 19.72 -0.59 -3.91
C HIS A 6 18.89 -1.15 -5.07
N ASP A 7 19.19 -2.38 -5.50
CA ASP A 7 18.44 -3.11 -6.52
C ASP A 7 16.99 -3.39 -6.12
N PHE A 8 16.76 -3.75 -4.84
CA PHE A 8 15.42 -3.96 -4.31
C PHE A 8 14.61 -2.66 -4.32
N LEU A 9 15.21 -1.55 -3.89
CA LEU A 9 14.56 -0.23 -3.90
C LEU A 9 14.23 0.23 -5.32
N SER A 10 15.14 0.02 -6.27
CA SER A 10 14.93 0.37 -7.68
C SER A 10 13.80 -0.46 -8.31
N LEU A 11 13.76 -1.76 -8.02
CA LEU A 11 12.72 -2.66 -8.53
C LEU A 11 11.35 -2.35 -7.93
N ALA A 12 11.29 -2.13 -6.62
CA ALA A 12 10.09 -1.68 -5.92
C ALA A 12 9.54 -0.39 -6.51
N ALA A 13 10.40 0.62 -6.69
CA ALA A 13 10.01 1.89 -7.29
C ALA A 13 9.47 1.72 -8.72
N THR A 14 10.12 0.88 -9.53
CA THR A 14 9.68 0.58 -10.91
C THR A 14 8.30 -0.07 -10.93
N LEU A 15 8.05 -1.05 -10.07
CA LEU A 15 6.75 -1.73 -9.97
C LEU A 15 5.66 -0.78 -9.48
N LEU A 16 5.96 0.05 -8.48
CA LEU A 16 5.03 1.07 -7.97
C LEU A 16 4.69 2.11 -9.04
N ASN A 17 5.66 2.53 -9.85
CA ASN A 17 5.46 3.52 -10.91
C ASN A 17 4.75 2.94 -12.14
N ALA A 18 4.78 1.62 -12.31
CA ALA A 18 4.04 0.90 -13.34
C ALA A 18 2.56 0.68 -12.96
N LEU A 19 2.16 0.99 -11.72
CA LEU A 19 0.77 0.90 -11.30
C LEU A 19 -0.05 2.01 -11.96
N PRO A 20 -1.19 1.67 -12.59
CA PRO A 20 -2.02 2.68 -13.23
C PRO A 20 -2.64 3.61 -12.16
N PRO A 21 -2.68 4.93 -12.41
CA PRO A 21 -3.25 5.91 -11.48
C PRO A 21 -4.78 5.75 -11.30
N SER A 22 -5.43 4.93 -12.13
CA SER A 22 -6.87 4.67 -12.17
C SER A 22 -7.36 3.63 -11.15
N GLY A 23 -6.53 3.20 -10.21
CA GLY A 23 -6.93 2.37 -9.06
C GLY A 23 -7.17 0.88 -9.37
N GLN A 24 -7.15 0.47 -10.65
CA GLN A 24 -7.19 -0.93 -11.03
C GLN A 24 -5.79 -1.49 -11.16
N VAL A 25 -5.24 -1.96 -10.06
CA VAL A 25 -4.01 -2.74 -10.06
C VAL A 25 -4.25 -4.02 -10.87
N GLN A 26 -3.50 -4.23 -11.94
CA GLN A 26 -3.56 -5.48 -12.70
C GLN A 26 -3.07 -6.64 -11.83
N ASP A 27 -3.78 -7.77 -11.84
CA ASP A 27 -3.43 -8.96 -11.07
C ASP A 27 -1.96 -9.39 -11.25
N GLN A 28 -1.42 -9.21 -12.45
CA GLN A 28 -0.02 -9.53 -12.75
C GLN A 28 0.97 -8.67 -11.94
N ALA A 29 0.71 -7.37 -11.80
CA ALA A 29 1.55 -6.48 -11.00
C ALA A 29 1.41 -6.80 -9.50
N MET A 30 0.21 -7.17 -9.07
CA MET A 30 -0.06 -7.60 -7.69
C MET A 30 0.69 -8.90 -7.35
N LEU A 31 0.69 -9.86 -8.27
CA LEU A 31 1.45 -11.11 -8.14
C LEU A 31 2.97 -10.86 -8.11
N GLN A 32 3.48 -9.95 -8.92
CA GLN A 32 4.90 -9.58 -8.92
C GLN A 32 5.30 -8.89 -7.62
N LEU A 33 4.49 -7.94 -7.13
CA LEU A 33 4.70 -7.32 -5.84
C LEU A 33 4.62 -8.34 -4.71
N HIS A 34 3.68 -9.28 -4.75
CA HIS A 34 3.56 -10.33 -3.75
C HIS A 34 4.75 -11.29 -3.77
N ALA A 35 5.29 -11.63 -4.95
CA ALA A 35 6.49 -12.44 -5.05
C ALA A 35 7.74 -11.75 -4.47
N LEU A 36 7.80 -10.41 -4.53
CA LEU A 36 8.94 -9.60 -4.05
C LEU A 36 8.88 -9.26 -2.57
N PHE A 37 7.72 -8.80 -2.11
CA PHE A 37 7.50 -8.35 -0.74
C PHE A 37 6.92 -9.45 0.16
N GLY A 38 6.37 -10.52 -0.44
CA GLY A 38 5.79 -11.64 0.27
C GLY A 38 4.72 -11.21 1.28
N PRO A 39 4.80 -11.68 2.53
CA PRO A 39 3.83 -11.34 3.57
C PRO A 39 3.88 -9.85 3.98
N MET A 40 5.00 -9.16 3.75
CA MET A 40 5.15 -7.74 4.10
C MET A 40 4.21 -6.84 3.30
N LEU A 41 3.93 -7.21 2.04
CA LEU A 41 2.98 -6.47 1.19
C LEU A 41 1.59 -6.44 1.82
N MET A 42 1.13 -7.60 2.31
CA MET A 42 -0.18 -7.72 2.93
C MET A 42 -0.26 -6.91 4.22
N SER A 43 0.80 -6.91 5.03
CA SER A 43 0.86 -6.06 6.23
C SER A 43 0.79 -4.57 5.88
N ALA A 44 1.48 -4.13 4.82
CA ALA A 44 1.43 -2.74 4.36
C ALA A 44 0.04 -2.35 3.85
N LEU A 45 -0.60 -3.22 3.05
CA LEU A 45 -1.97 -3.00 2.55
C LEU A 45 -2.99 -2.92 3.69
N GLN A 46 -2.87 -3.80 4.69
CA GLN A 46 -3.71 -3.77 5.89
C GLN A 46 -3.55 -2.49 6.70
N LEU A 47 -2.36 -1.89 6.72
CA LEU A 47 -2.12 -0.59 7.39
C LEU A 47 -2.75 0.57 6.62
N ILE A 48 -2.74 0.53 5.29
CA ILE A 48 -3.36 1.55 4.42
C ILE A 48 -4.89 1.48 4.54
N ASP A 49 -5.46 0.27 4.49
CA ASP A 49 -6.91 0.04 4.63
C ASP A 49 -7.45 0.58 5.97
N ARG A 50 -6.73 0.34 7.07
CA ARG A 50 -7.08 0.89 8.39
C ARG A 50 -7.03 2.40 8.46
N ARG A 51 -6.11 3.04 7.73
CA ARG A 51 -5.97 4.49 7.70
C ARG A 51 -7.17 5.16 7.01
N GLU A 52 -7.73 4.54 5.98
CA GLU A 52 -8.94 5.05 5.32
C GLU A 52 -10.20 4.87 6.20
N GLY A 53 -10.29 3.77 6.94
CA GLY A 53 -11.41 3.52 7.86
C GLY A 53 -11.47 4.49 9.05
N GLU A 54 -10.33 4.96 9.57
CA GLU A 54 -10.26 5.80 10.77
C GLU A 54 -10.69 7.26 10.50
N TRP A 55 -10.51 7.76 9.28
CA TRP A 55 -10.89 9.13 8.92
C TRP A 55 -12.40 9.32 8.71
N SER A 56 -13.15 8.24 8.47
CA SER A 56 -14.61 8.29 8.32
C SER A 56 -15.37 8.28 9.66
N GLY A 57 -14.72 7.93 10.77
CA GLY A 57 -15.37 7.80 12.09
C GLY A 57 -15.32 9.05 12.98
N SER A 58 -14.50 10.06 12.65
CA SER A 58 -14.24 11.19 13.56
C SER A 58 -15.18 12.41 13.37
N SER A 59 -16.15 12.36 12.45
CA SER A 59 -16.97 13.54 12.10
C SER A 59 -18.34 13.63 12.81
N VAL A 60 -18.73 12.68 13.68
CA VAL A 60 -20.12 12.62 14.18
C VAL A 60 -20.31 13.08 15.64
N LEU A 61 -19.27 13.58 16.32
CA LEU A 61 -19.38 13.97 17.75
C LEU A 61 -19.15 15.46 18.05
N ARG A 62 -19.37 16.37 17.09
CA ARG A 62 -19.26 17.84 17.34
C ARG A 62 -20.50 18.66 16.99
N SER A 63 -21.66 18.03 16.83
CA SER A 63 -22.92 18.74 16.64
C SER A 63 -23.95 18.28 17.67
N ASN A 64 -23.78 18.71 18.92
CA ASN A 64 -24.92 18.97 19.77
C ASN A 64 -24.66 20.25 20.55
N VAL A 65 -25.46 21.23 20.18
CA VAL A 65 -25.69 22.54 20.80
C VAL A 65 -26.03 22.41 22.28
#